data_AF-A0A453JDR4-F1
#
_entry.id   AF-A0A453JDR4-F1
#
_cell.length_a   1.000
_cell.length_b   1.000
_cell.length_c   1.000
_cell.angle_alpha   90.00
_cell.angle_beta   90.00
_cell.angle_gamma   90.00
#
_symmetry.space_group_name_H-M   'P 1'
#
loop_
_entity.id
_entity.type
_entity.pdbx_description
1 polymer ?
#
loop_
_entity_poly.entity_id
_entity_poly.type
_entity_poly.pdbx_seq_one_letter_code
_entity_poly.pdbx_strand_id
1 'polypeptide(L)'
;MIEYFGTDSKFQDHSQKNTDSRKKQKTKHKIGSKTYSQLSFEKRNLETGEEPDCIVLWELTHTKNGTWSNTESQDVYDKAHLRC
;
A
#
# COMPACT_ATOMS: atom_id res chain seq x y z
N MET A 1 33.31 -9.28 -19.89
CA MET A 1 33.14 -9.15 -18.43
C MET A 1 31.81 -8.46 -18.23
N ILE A 2 30.88 -9.03 -17.46
CA ILE A 2 29.60 -8.37 -17.17
C ILE A 2 29.82 -7.57 -15.90
N GLU A 3 29.72 -6.24 -15.99
CA GLU A 3 29.75 -5.37 -14.82
C GLU A 3 28.50 -5.63 -13.97
N TYR A 4 28.69 -5.81 -12.67
CA TYR A 4 27.59 -6.03 -11.75
C TYR A 4 26.77 -4.75 -11.61
N PHE A 5 25.48 -4.78 -11.94
CA PHE A 5 24.62 -3.58 -11.87
C PHE A 5 24.58 -2.93 -10.48
N GLY A 6 24.89 -3.68 -9.41
CA GLY A 6 24.95 -3.13 -8.05
C GLY A 6 26.18 -2.27 -7.77
N THR A 7 27.18 -2.23 -8.66
CA THR A 7 28.29 -1.25 -8.60
C THR A 7 27.98 0.05 -9.35
N ASP A 8 26.88 0.12 -10.10
CA ASP A 8 26.46 1.35 -10.77
C ASP A 8 26.02 2.40 -9.73
N SER A 9 26.62 3.59 -9.80
CA SER A 9 26.36 4.68 -8.85
C SER A 9 24.89 5.11 -8.86
N LYS A 10 24.22 5.12 -10.03
CA LYS A 10 22.79 5.49 -10.09
C LYS A 10 21.93 4.44 -9.39
N PHE A 11 22.25 3.16 -9.55
CA PHE A 11 21.57 2.07 -8.85
C PHE A 11 21.75 2.19 -7.33
N GLN A 12 22.98 2.44 -6.85
CA GLN A 12 23.26 2.61 -5.43
C GLN A 12 22.50 3.80 -4.82
N ASP A 13 22.47 4.94 -5.51
CA ASP A 13 21.73 6.13 -5.07
C ASP A 13 20.23 5.85 -4.95
N HIS A 14 19.63 5.18 -5.93
CA HIS A 14 18.21 4.79 -5.87
C HIS A 14 17.94 3.79 -4.75
N SER A 15 18.83 2.79 -4.57
CA SER A 15 18.72 1.80 -3.50
C SER A 15 18.76 2.45 -2.11
N GLN A 16 19.66 3.42 -1.90
CA GLN A 16 19.76 4.17 -0.66
C GLN A 16 18.52 5.02 -0.40
N LYS A 17 18.03 5.75 -1.42
CA LYS A 17 16.77 6.51 -1.33
C LYS A 17 15.57 5.63 -1.00
N ASN A 18 15.48 4.44 -1.59
CA ASN A 18 14.42 3.48 -1.30
C ASN A 18 14.48 2.99 0.15
N THR A 19 15.68 2.65 0.62
CA THR A 19 15.94 2.27 2.01
C THR A 19 15.50 3.37 2.98
N ASP A 20 15.90 4.61 2.74
CA ASP A 20 15.59 5.72 3.63
C ASP A 20 14.10 6.11 3.57
N SER A 21 13.47 6.01 2.40
CA SER A 21 12.02 6.18 2.26
C SER A 21 11.26 5.09 3.02
N ARG A 22 11.74 3.84 2.96
CA ARG A 22 11.15 2.71 3.68
C ARG A 22 11.24 2.89 5.21
N LYS A 23 12.34 3.47 5.72
CA LYS A 23 12.47 3.81 7.16
C LYS A 23 11.43 4.85 7.60
N LYS A 24 11.06 5.77 6.72
CA LYS A 24 10.08 6.84 6.99
C LYS A 24 8.63 6.40 6.78
N GLN A 25 8.40 5.23 6.19
CA GLN A 25 7.06 4.72 5.93
C GLN A 25 6.33 4.40 7.24
N LYS A 26 5.23 5.12 7.50
CA LYS A 26 4.44 4.98 8.71
C LYS A 26 3.31 3.98 8.59
N THR A 27 2.63 3.90 7.44
CA THR A 27 1.51 2.99 7.22
C THR A 27 2.00 1.64 6.66
N LYS A 28 1.31 0.55 7.02
CA LYS A 28 1.72 -0.80 6.63
C LYS A 28 0.60 -1.52 5.88
N HIS A 29 0.84 -1.78 4.60
CA HIS A 29 0.00 -2.64 3.76
C HIS A 29 0.13 -4.11 4.20
N LYS A 30 -0.99 -4.83 4.32
CA LYS A 30 -1.01 -6.20 4.88
C LYS A 30 -1.43 -7.29 3.91
N ILE A 31 -1.89 -6.95 2.72
CA ILE A 31 -2.44 -7.92 1.76
C ILE A 31 -1.38 -8.65 0.90
N GLY A 32 -0.10 -8.48 1.24
CA GLY A 32 1.02 -9.11 0.55
C GLY A 32 1.34 -8.43 -0.79
N SER A 33 1.49 -9.24 -1.84
CA SER A 33 1.89 -8.83 -3.20
C SER A 33 0.73 -8.38 -4.08
N LYS A 34 -0.52 -8.48 -3.61
CA LYS A 34 -1.67 -8.01 -4.39
C LYS A 34 -1.64 -6.49 -4.51
N THR A 35 -1.89 -6.00 -5.72
CA THR A 35 -1.99 -4.56 -6.00
C THR A 35 -3.38 -4.03 -5.64
N TYR A 36 -3.49 -2.70 -5.51
CA TYR A 36 -4.78 -2.03 -5.33
C TYR A 36 -5.77 -2.37 -6.46
N SER A 37 -5.33 -2.39 -7.71
CA SER A 37 -6.20 -2.70 -8.86
C SER A 37 -6.71 -4.15 -8.82
N GLN A 38 -5.85 -5.10 -8.44
CA GLN A 38 -6.27 -6.50 -8.25
C GLN A 38 -7.32 -6.61 -7.15
N LEU A 39 -7.11 -5.94 -6.02
CA LEU A 39 -8.08 -5.94 -4.92
C LEU A 39 -9.37 -5.23 -5.26
N SER A 40 -9.31 -4.10 -5.95
CA SER A 40 -10.49 -3.39 -6.43
C SER A 40 -11.34 -4.32 -7.29
N PHE A 41 -10.72 -4.99 -8.27
CA PHE A 41 -11.39 -5.96 -9.13
C PHE A 41 -12.01 -7.13 -8.35
N GLU A 42 -11.27 -7.74 -7.43
CA GLU A 42 -11.76 -8.85 -6.59
C GLU A 42 -12.91 -8.45 -5.64
N LYS A 43 -13.01 -7.16 -5.32
CA LYS A 43 -13.96 -6.61 -4.35
C LYS A 43 -15.07 -5.79 -4.99
N ARG A 44 -15.21 -5.86 -6.33
CA ARG A 44 -16.33 -5.25 -7.03
C ARG A 44 -17.65 -5.84 -6.56
N ASN A 45 -18.69 -5.03 -6.59
CA ASN A 45 -20.05 -5.51 -6.42
C ASN A 45 -20.36 -6.51 -7.55
N LEU A 46 -20.77 -7.74 -7.20
CA LEU A 46 -21.02 -8.80 -8.19
C LEU A 46 -22.25 -8.53 -9.07
N GLU A 47 -23.20 -7.75 -8.58
CA GLU A 47 -24.44 -7.42 -9.29
C GLU A 47 -24.30 -6.15 -10.12
N THR A 48 -23.69 -5.09 -9.57
CA THR A 48 -23.57 -3.79 -10.25
C THR A 48 -22.24 -3.62 -10.99
N GLY A 49 -21.22 -4.41 -10.67
CA GLY A 49 -19.87 -4.28 -11.21
C GLY A 49 -19.08 -3.08 -10.68
N GLU A 50 -19.64 -2.30 -9.76
CA GLU A 50 -19.03 -1.10 -9.22
C GLU A 50 -17.80 -1.42 -8.37
N GLU A 51 -16.77 -0.58 -8.50
CA GLU A 51 -15.56 -0.69 -7.71
C GLU A 51 -15.77 -0.22 -6.27
N PRO A 52 -15.07 -0.83 -5.30
CA PRO A 52 -15.09 -0.36 -3.92
C PRO A 52 -14.54 1.07 -3.84
N ASP A 53 -15.14 1.89 -2.98
CA ASP A 53 -14.65 3.22 -2.69
C ASP A 53 -13.21 3.19 -2.14
N CYS A 54 -12.48 4.28 -2.34
CA CYS A 54 -11.09 4.43 -1.93
C CYS A 54 -10.89 4.24 -0.41
N ILE A 55 -11.86 4.64 0.41
CA ILE A 55 -11.81 4.46 1.87
C ILE A 55 -11.97 2.98 2.24
N VAL A 56 -12.90 2.28 1.58
CA VAL A 56 -13.11 0.84 1.75
C VAL A 56 -11.86 0.06 1.30
N LEU A 57 -11.27 0.45 0.16
CA LEU A 57 -10.06 -0.19 -0.34
C LEU A 57 -8.85 0.04 0.58
N TRP A 58 -8.76 1.22 1.21
CA TRP A 58 -7.75 1.49 2.25
C TRP A 58 -7.91 0.57 3.46
N GLU A 59 -9.13 0.43 3.98
CA GLU A 59 -9.44 -0.46 5.10
C GLU A 59 -9.07 -1.91 4.77
N LEU A 60 -9.49 -2.41 3.60
CA LEU A 60 -9.19 -3.77 3.15
C LEU A 60 -7.69 -4.07 3.04
N THR A 61 -6.89 -3.06 2.69
CA THR A 61 -5.44 -3.22 2.48
C THR A 61 -4.62 -3.03 3.76
N HIS A 62 -5.15 -2.32 4.75
CA HIS A 62 -4.48 -1.98 6.00
C HIS A 62 -5.06 -2.68 7.22
N THR A 63 -6.08 -3.52 7.06
CA THR A 63 -6.59 -4.40 8.11
C THR A 63 -6.29 -5.86 7.80
N LYS A 64 -6.27 -6.70 8.83
CA LYS A 64 -6.28 -8.16 8.72
C LYS A 64 -7.30 -8.68 9.71
N ASN A 65 -8.36 -9.32 9.20
CA ASN A 65 -9.48 -9.82 10.01
C ASN A 65 -10.06 -8.74 10.95
N GLY A 66 -10.26 -7.52 10.43
CA GLY A 66 -10.78 -6.38 11.20
C GLY A 66 -9.77 -5.72 12.16
N THR A 67 -8.54 -6.22 12.25
CA THR A 67 -7.48 -5.59 13.06
C THR A 67 -6.60 -4.71 12.20
N TRP A 68 -6.43 -3.44 12.56
CA TRP A 68 -5.55 -2.50 11.88
C TRP A 68 -4.07 -2.93 11.94
N SER A 69 -3.35 -2.66 10.85
CA SER A 69 -1.94 -2.99 10.73
C SER A 69 -1.05 -2.21 11.68
N ASN A 70 -1.44 -0.98 11.98
CA ASN A 70 -0.90 -0.09 13.00
C ASN A 70 -1.87 1.11 13.22
N THR A 71 -1.61 1.86 14.29
CA THR A 71 -2.37 3.05 14.67
C THR A 71 -2.36 4.14 13.60
N GLU A 72 -1.23 4.34 12.91
CA GLU A 72 -1.10 5.35 11.84
C GLU A 72 -2.04 5.06 10.66
N SER A 73 -2.26 3.80 10.30
CA SER A 73 -3.16 3.44 9.19
C SER A 73 -4.63 3.67 9.57
N GLN A 74 -4.97 3.47 10.84
CA GLN A 74 -6.29 3.78 11.38
C GLN A 74 -6.52 5.30 11.44
N ASP A 75 -5.56 6.07 11.94
CA ASP A 75 -5.67 7.54 11.99
C ASP A 75 -5.85 8.17 10.60
N VAL A 76 -5.18 7.63 9.57
CA VAL A 76 -5.41 8.04 8.17
C VAL A 76 -6.84 7.72 7.72
N TYR A 77 -7.35 6.53 8.05
CA TYR A 77 -8.71 6.13 7.73
C TYR A 77 -9.73 7.05 8.40
N ASP A 78 -9.60 7.27 9.71
CA ASP A 78 -10.52 8.11 10.50
C ASP A 78 -10.55 9.55 9.95
N LYS A 79 -9.40 10.12 9.61
CA LYS A 79 -9.31 11.46 9.00
C LYS A 79 -9.92 11.55 7.60
N ALA A 80 -9.79 10.51 6.79
CA ALA A 80 -10.38 10.46 5.46
C ALA A 80 -11.91 10.27 5.54
N HIS A 81 -12.36 9.40 6.44
CA HIS A 81 -13.77 9.11 6.66
C HIS A 81 -14.54 10.30 7.23
N LEU A 82 -13.92 11.15 8.06
CA LEU A 82 -14.52 12.37 8.59
C LEU A 82 -14.63 13.53 7.57
N ARG A 83 -14.09 13.38 6.36
CA ARG A 83 -14.04 14.44 5.34
C ARG A 83 -14.92 14.17 4.11
N CYS A 84 -15.64 13.06 4.10
CA CYS A 84 -16.62 12.68 3.07
C CYS A 84 -18.04 12.75 3.66
#